data_AF-S7Q620-F1
#
_entry.id   AF-S7Q620-F1
#
_cell.length_a   1.000
_cell.length_b   1.000
_cell.length_c   1.000
_cell.angle_alpha   90.00
_cell.angle_beta   90.00
_cell.angle_gamma   90.00
#
_symmetry.space_group_name_H-M   'P 1'
#
loop_
_entity.id
_entity.type
_entity.pdbx_description
1 polymer ?
#
loop_
_entity_poly.entity_id
_entity_poly.type
_entity_poly.pdbx_seq_one_letter_code
_entity_poly.pdbx_strand_id
1 'polypeptide(L)'
;MARGPKKHLKRVAAPKHWMLDKLTGVFAPRPSTGPHKLRECLPLIIFLRNRLKYALTGDEVKKICMQRFIKIDGKVRTDTTYPAGFMDVISIDKTGENFRLVYDTKGRFAVHRITPEEAKYKLCKVRKIFVGTKGIPHLVTHDARTIRYPDPLIKVNDTIQIDLESGKITDFIKFDTGNLCMITGGANLGRIGVITNREKHPGSFDVVHVKDTTGNSFATRLSNIFVIGKGNKPWISLPRGKGIAIRESAKVVDQAQRKVLRGVDDLDFFIGDEAIDKPTYATKWPIRHGIIEDWDLMERFMEHVIFKYLRAEPEDHYFLMTEPPLNTPENREYLAEIMFESFNVPGLYIAVQAVLALAASWTSRQVGERTLTGIIIDSGDGVTHAIPVAEGYVIGSCIKHIPIAGRDITYFIQQLLREREVGIPPEQSLETAKAIKEKYCYICPDIVKEFAKYDLDPGKWIKQYTGINAINQKKFVVDVGYERFLGPEIFFHPEFANPDFMESISDVVDEVIQNCPIDVRRPLYKNVVLSGGSTMFRDFGRRLQRDLKRVVDARLRLSQELSGGRIKPRPVEVQVITHHMQRFAVWFGGSMLASTPEFLQVCHTKRDYEERGPSICRHSPVFGVLS
;
A
#
# COMPACT_ATOMS: atom_id res chain seq x y z
N MET A 1 -45.90 -15.45 -9.00
CA MET A 1 -45.22 -15.10 -7.73
C MET A 1 -43.83 -14.56 -8.05
N ALA A 2 -43.65 -13.24 -7.98
CA ALA A 2 -42.34 -12.61 -8.17
C ALA A 2 -41.40 -13.02 -7.03
N ARG A 3 -40.37 -13.82 -7.33
CA ARG A 3 -39.33 -14.23 -6.38
C ARG A 3 -38.34 -13.06 -6.24
N GLY A 4 -38.39 -12.37 -5.11
CA GLY A 4 -37.43 -11.30 -4.76
C GLY A 4 -35.97 -11.81 -4.62
N PRO A 5 -35.00 -10.90 -4.42
CA PRO A 5 -33.57 -11.23 -4.42
C PRO A 5 -33.23 -12.25 -3.32
N LYS A 6 -32.51 -13.33 -3.70
CA LYS A 6 -32.14 -14.45 -2.81
C LYS A 6 -31.23 -14.01 -1.66
N LYS A 7 -31.59 -14.44 -0.44
CA LYS A 7 -30.91 -14.21 0.86
C LYS A 7 -29.66 -15.10 1.05
N HIS A 8 -28.58 -14.93 0.27
CA HIS A 8 -27.41 -15.84 0.40
C HIS A 8 -26.26 -15.31 1.28
N LEU A 9 -26.15 -14.00 1.53
CA LEU A 9 -25.05 -13.42 2.30
C LEU A 9 -25.45 -13.14 3.76
N LYS A 10 -24.98 -13.99 4.69
CA LYS A 10 -25.16 -13.85 6.16
C LYS A 10 -24.27 -12.77 6.79
N ARG A 11 -23.25 -12.31 6.06
CA ARG A 11 -22.27 -11.31 6.50
C ARG A 11 -22.12 -10.21 5.44
N VAL A 12 -21.68 -9.03 5.86
CA VAL A 12 -21.33 -7.90 4.99
C VAL A 12 -19.95 -7.38 5.38
N ALA A 13 -19.18 -6.85 4.42
CA ALA A 13 -17.96 -6.11 4.72
C ALA A 13 -18.31 -4.97 5.69
N ALA A 14 -17.67 -4.96 6.86
CA ALA A 14 -18.02 -4.06 7.94
C ALA A 14 -17.68 -2.61 7.55
N PRO A 15 -18.65 -1.70 7.48
CA PRO A 15 -18.34 -0.29 7.27
C PRO A 15 -17.40 0.26 8.34
N LYS A 16 -16.44 1.11 7.94
CA LYS A 16 -15.42 1.72 8.82
C LYS A 16 -16.03 2.39 10.07
N HIS A 17 -17.28 2.88 9.98
CA HIS A 17 -18.00 3.53 11.08
C HIS A 17 -18.52 2.57 12.17
N TRP A 18 -18.44 1.24 11.99
CA TRP A 18 -18.80 0.23 13.01
C TRP A 18 -17.71 -0.03 14.05
N MET A 19 -16.47 0.45 13.81
CA MET A 19 -15.33 0.28 14.73
C MET A 19 -15.17 -1.16 15.24
N LEU A 20 -15.12 -2.12 14.32
CA LEU A 20 -14.69 -3.47 14.70
C LEU A 20 -13.20 -3.45 15.01
N ASP A 21 -12.79 -4.30 15.96
CA ASP A 21 -11.39 -4.44 16.33
C ASP A 21 -10.62 -5.06 15.16
N LYS A 22 -9.38 -4.58 14.92
CA LYS A 22 -8.50 -5.00 13.81
C LYS A 22 -8.26 -6.51 13.82
N LEU A 23 -8.31 -7.14 15.00
CA LEU A 23 -8.10 -8.58 15.21
C LEU A 23 -9.35 -9.44 14.96
N THR A 24 -10.56 -8.85 14.88
CA THR A 24 -11.83 -9.62 14.89
C THR A 24 -12.50 -9.79 13.53
N GLY A 25 -11.83 -9.38 12.44
CA GLY A 25 -12.20 -9.70 11.06
C GLY A 25 -12.98 -8.62 10.28
N VAL A 26 -12.89 -8.70 8.95
CA VAL A 26 -13.44 -7.75 7.94
C VAL A 26 -14.97 -7.85 7.79
N PHE A 27 -15.58 -8.91 8.30
CA PHE A 27 -16.99 -9.24 8.09
C PHE A 27 -17.84 -9.07 9.35
N ALA A 28 -18.92 -8.29 9.25
CA ALA A 28 -19.92 -8.17 10.30
C ALA A 28 -21.25 -8.88 9.94
N PRO A 29 -22.08 -9.22 10.94
CA PRO A 29 -23.44 -9.65 10.70
C PRO A 29 -24.19 -8.64 9.84
N ARG A 30 -24.79 -9.12 8.74
CA ARG A 30 -25.56 -8.26 7.85
C ARG A 30 -26.80 -7.72 8.59
N PRO A 31 -27.04 -6.39 8.62
CA PRO A 31 -28.25 -5.85 9.22
C PRO A 31 -29.51 -6.38 8.53
N SER A 32 -30.56 -6.61 9.31
CA SER A 32 -31.90 -6.91 8.81
C SER A 32 -32.44 -5.75 7.96
N THR A 33 -33.40 -6.04 7.07
CA THR A 33 -34.15 -4.98 6.39
C THR A 33 -34.92 -4.14 7.41
N GLY A 34 -34.75 -2.82 7.37
CA GLY A 34 -35.35 -1.92 8.36
C GLY A 34 -35.37 -0.46 7.89
N PRO A 35 -35.59 0.49 8.81
CA PRO A 35 -35.82 1.90 8.49
C PRO A 35 -34.59 2.63 7.94
N HIS A 36 -33.39 2.09 8.18
CA HIS A 36 -32.12 2.70 7.82
C HIS A 36 -31.41 1.91 6.71
N LYS A 37 -30.63 2.60 5.88
CA LYS A 37 -29.85 1.94 4.82
C LYS A 37 -28.82 1.00 5.44
N LEU A 38 -28.52 -0.10 4.75
CA LEU A 38 -27.56 -1.13 5.19
C LEU A 38 -26.17 -0.59 5.58
N ARG A 39 -25.71 0.49 4.92
CA ARG A 39 -24.42 1.14 5.19
C ARG A 39 -24.54 2.42 6.03
N GLU A 40 -25.71 2.75 6.56
CA GLU A 40 -25.95 3.95 7.38
C GLU A 40 -26.66 3.55 8.70
N CYS A 41 -26.37 2.37 9.23
CA CYS A 41 -26.96 1.84 10.46
C CYS A 41 -25.93 1.06 11.27
N LEU A 42 -26.22 0.79 12.53
CA LEU A 42 -25.45 0.01 13.48
C LEU A 42 -26.31 -1.18 13.95
N PRO A 43 -25.96 -2.42 13.60
CA PRO A 43 -26.65 -3.62 14.09
C PRO A 43 -26.60 -3.76 15.61
N LEU A 44 -27.71 -4.20 16.22
CA LEU A 44 -27.80 -4.43 17.66
C LEU A 44 -26.73 -5.38 18.22
N ILE A 45 -26.35 -6.41 17.47
CA ILE A 45 -25.29 -7.34 17.84
C ILE A 45 -23.93 -6.65 17.99
N ILE A 46 -23.62 -5.68 17.13
CA ILE A 46 -22.38 -4.89 17.22
C ILE A 46 -22.49 -3.90 18.39
N PHE A 47 -23.67 -3.30 18.58
CA PHE A 47 -23.93 -2.41 19.71
C PHE A 47 -23.68 -3.08 21.06
N LEU A 48 -24.30 -4.23 21.33
CA LEU A 48 -24.19 -4.92 22.62
C LEU A 48 -22.82 -5.56 22.84
N ARG A 49 -22.27 -6.21 21.80
CA ARG A 49 -21.01 -6.96 21.92
C ARG A 49 -19.78 -6.07 21.81
N ASN A 50 -19.71 -5.23 20.79
CA ASN A 50 -18.49 -4.47 20.48
C ASN A 50 -18.49 -3.07 21.12
N ARG A 51 -19.64 -2.38 21.21
CA ARG A 51 -19.71 -1.02 21.76
C ARG A 51 -19.85 -1.02 23.28
N LEU A 52 -20.83 -1.75 23.81
CA LEU A 52 -21.09 -1.82 25.26
C LEU A 52 -20.33 -2.92 25.97
N LYS A 53 -19.88 -3.96 25.25
CA LYS A 53 -19.24 -5.15 25.82
C LYS A 53 -20.08 -5.86 26.89
N TYR A 54 -21.41 -5.81 26.77
CA TYR A 54 -22.35 -6.50 27.66
C TYR A 54 -22.47 -8.00 27.34
N ALA A 55 -22.03 -8.41 26.16
CA ALA A 55 -21.92 -9.77 25.71
C ALA A 55 -20.57 -9.97 25.04
N LEU A 56 -19.97 -11.13 25.20
CA LEU A 56 -18.75 -11.55 24.53
C LEU A 56 -19.07 -12.32 23.24
N THR A 57 -20.17 -13.09 23.24
CA THR A 57 -20.57 -13.95 22.11
C THR A 57 -21.90 -13.54 21.47
N GLY A 58 -22.12 -13.96 20.22
CA GLY A 58 -23.40 -13.71 19.54
C GLY A 58 -24.60 -14.42 20.18
N ASP A 59 -24.36 -15.56 20.84
CA ASP A 59 -25.40 -16.31 21.53
C ASP A 59 -25.86 -15.61 22.82
N GLU A 60 -24.94 -14.95 23.54
CA GLU A 60 -25.27 -14.09 24.67
C GLU A 60 -26.12 -12.88 24.22
N VAL A 61 -25.75 -12.22 23.13
CA VAL A 61 -26.55 -11.14 22.51
C VAL A 61 -27.97 -11.65 22.23
N LYS A 62 -28.11 -12.85 21.67
CA LYS A 62 -29.41 -13.47 21.38
C LYS A 62 -30.22 -13.68 22.66
N LYS A 63 -29.60 -14.20 23.73
CA LYS A 63 -30.25 -14.36 25.05
C LYS A 63 -30.72 -13.02 25.62
N ILE A 64 -29.88 -11.96 25.55
CA ILE A 64 -30.24 -10.62 26.03
C ILE A 64 -31.44 -10.05 25.25
N CYS A 65 -31.42 -10.17 23.91
CA CYS A 65 -32.53 -9.70 23.08
C CYS A 65 -33.82 -10.49 23.32
N MET A 66 -33.73 -11.80 23.57
CA MET A 66 -34.87 -12.66 23.89
C MET A 66 -35.53 -12.33 25.24
N GLN A 67 -34.77 -11.78 26.20
CA GLN A 67 -35.30 -11.31 27.48
C GLN A 67 -36.09 -9.99 27.38
N ARG A 68 -36.22 -9.39 26.18
CA ARG A 68 -37.05 -8.20 25.91
C ARG A 68 -36.64 -6.93 26.67
N PHE A 69 -35.41 -6.85 27.18
CA PHE A 69 -34.92 -5.66 27.90
C PHE A 69 -34.45 -4.51 27.01
N ILE A 70 -34.30 -4.73 25.70
CA ILE A 70 -33.78 -3.74 24.76
C ILE A 70 -34.93 -3.12 23.98
N LYS A 71 -35.04 -1.80 24.05
CA LYS A 71 -35.99 -1.00 23.28
C LYS A 71 -35.24 -0.08 22.32
N ILE A 72 -35.73 0.02 21.09
CA ILE A 72 -35.30 1.04 20.11
C ILE A 72 -36.52 1.91 19.80
N ASP A 73 -36.37 3.22 19.99
CA ASP A 73 -37.45 4.21 19.84
C ASP A 73 -38.72 3.81 20.62
N GLY A 74 -38.54 3.36 21.87
CA GLY A 74 -39.63 2.91 22.76
C GLY A 74 -40.17 1.50 22.46
N LYS A 75 -39.80 0.87 21.34
CA LYS A 75 -40.29 -0.46 20.94
C LYS A 75 -39.31 -1.56 21.30
N VAL A 76 -39.78 -2.61 21.97
CA VAL A 76 -38.99 -3.80 22.32
C VAL A 76 -38.47 -4.47 21.03
N ARG A 77 -37.16 -4.78 20.98
CA ARG A 77 -36.52 -5.45 19.84
C ARG A 77 -35.87 -6.76 20.25
N THR A 78 -36.26 -7.84 19.58
CA THR A 78 -35.70 -9.18 19.75
C THR A 78 -34.75 -9.58 18.59
N ASP A 79 -34.78 -8.84 17.48
CA ASP A 79 -33.91 -9.06 16.32
C ASP A 79 -32.49 -8.56 16.64
N THR A 80 -31.54 -9.50 16.72
CA THR A 80 -30.13 -9.20 17.03
C THR A 80 -29.44 -8.40 15.92
N THR A 81 -29.97 -8.41 14.70
CA THR A 81 -29.41 -7.68 13.55
C THR A 81 -30.25 -6.47 13.16
N TYR A 82 -31.12 -5.99 14.05
CA TYR A 82 -31.93 -4.79 13.78
C TYR A 82 -31.03 -3.58 13.46
N PRO A 83 -31.29 -2.85 12.36
CA PRO A 83 -30.48 -1.71 11.95
C PRO A 83 -30.88 -0.46 12.75
N ALA A 84 -30.13 -0.10 13.79
CA ALA A 84 -30.32 1.17 14.50
C ALA A 84 -29.54 2.29 13.78
N GLY A 85 -30.14 3.44 13.52
CA GLY A 85 -29.52 4.50 12.70
C GLY A 85 -29.28 5.80 13.45
N PHE A 86 -28.90 6.82 12.69
CA PHE A 86 -28.70 8.17 13.19
C PHE A 86 -29.95 8.69 13.92
N MET A 87 -29.76 9.27 15.10
CA MET A 87 -30.79 9.79 16.03
C MET A 87 -31.70 8.75 16.69
N ASP A 88 -31.55 7.45 16.43
CA ASP A 88 -32.30 6.42 17.15
C ASP A 88 -31.95 6.43 18.65
N VAL A 89 -32.96 6.23 19.49
CA VAL A 89 -32.83 6.10 20.95
C VAL A 89 -32.88 4.63 21.33
N ILE A 90 -31.83 4.14 21.99
CA ILE A 90 -31.70 2.77 22.49
C ILE A 90 -31.78 2.79 24.02
N SER A 91 -32.78 2.14 24.58
CA SER A 91 -33.02 2.05 26.03
C SER A 91 -32.83 0.62 26.52
N ILE A 92 -32.15 0.46 27.66
CA ILE A 92 -31.93 -0.83 28.31
C ILE A 92 -32.63 -0.80 29.66
N ASP A 93 -33.81 -1.42 29.75
CA ASP A 93 -34.68 -1.33 30.93
C ASP A 93 -34.00 -1.86 32.21
N LYS A 94 -33.19 -2.92 32.09
CA LYS A 94 -32.55 -3.58 33.23
C LYS A 94 -31.48 -2.74 33.91
N THR A 95 -30.76 -1.90 33.15
CA THR A 95 -29.70 -1.02 33.68
C THR A 95 -30.17 0.42 33.84
N GLY A 96 -31.34 0.78 33.30
CA GLY A 96 -31.85 2.15 33.27
C GLY A 96 -31.04 3.07 32.35
N GLU A 97 -30.13 2.54 31.53
CA GLU A 97 -29.28 3.33 30.64
C GLU A 97 -29.99 3.63 29.31
N ASN A 98 -29.89 4.89 28.87
CA ASN A 98 -30.42 5.35 27.59
C ASN A 98 -29.29 5.89 26.71
N PHE A 99 -29.34 5.57 25.43
CA PHE A 99 -28.32 5.95 24.45
C PHE A 99 -28.95 6.55 23.20
N ARG A 100 -28.27 7.53 22.61
CA ARG A 100 -28.59 8.08 21.29
C ARG A 100 -27.43 7.83 20.33
N LEU A 101 -27.75 7.40 19.12
CA LEU A 101 -26.76 7.24 18.06
C LEU A 101 -26.55 8.56 17.32
N VAL A 102 -25.34 9.10 17.39
CA VAL A 102 -24.93 10.33 16.68
C VAL A 102 -23.61 10.09 15.94
N TYR A 103 -23.25 10.97 15.01
CA TYR A 103 -21.95 10.89 14.36
C TYR A 103 -20.86 11.59 15.17
N ASP A 104 -19.68 11.00 15.21
CA ASP A 104 -18.43 11.63 15.64
C ASP A 104 -17.76 12.34 14.46
N THR A 105 -16.88 13.31 14.73
CA THR A 105 -16.09 14.09 13.76
C THR A 105 -15.21 13.25 12.83
N LYS A 106 -14.96 11.98 13.19
CA LYS A 106 -14.29 10.98 12.35
C LYS A 106 -15.25 10.16 11.46
N GLY A 107 -16.52 10.55 11.40
CA GLY A 107 -17.54 9.89 10.59
C GLY A 107 -18.07 8.56 11.14
N ARG A 108 -17.97 8.33 12.46
CA ARG A 108 -18.32 7.05 13.11
C ARG A 108 -19.59 7.18 13.96
N PHE A 109 -20.31 6.08 14.22
CA PHE A 109 -21.42 6.13 15.19
C PHE A 109 -20.88 6.24 16.62
N ALA A 110 -21.06 7.40 17.24
CA ALA A 110 -20.90 7.61 18.67
C ALA A 110 -22.15 7.15 19.41
N VAL A 111 -21.95 6.29 20.41
CA VAL A 111 -22.98 5.86 21.35
C VAL A 111 -23.00 6.88 22.47
N HIS A 112 -23.89 7.87 22.40
CA HIS A 112 -23.97 8.95 23.38
C HIS A 112 -24.96 8.58 24.49
N ARG A 113 -24.52 8.60 25.75
CA ARG A 113 -25.40 8.40 26.91
C ARG A 113 -26.28 9.63 27.12
N ILE A 114 -27.58 9.44 27.26
CA ILE A 114 -28.58 10.51 27.41
C ILE A 114 -29.39 10.35 28.69
N THR A 115 -30.03 11.42 29.14
CA THR A 115 -30.94 11.39 30.30
C THR A 115 -32.29 10.75 29.93
N PRO A 116 -33.05 10.22 30.91
CA PRO A 116 -34.38 9.67 30.66
C PRO A 116 -35.36 10.68 30.04
N GLU A 117 -35.22 11.98 30.34
CA GLU A 117 -36.05 13.04 29.75
C GLU A 117 -35.76 13.22 28.26
N GLU A 118 -34.48 13.22 27.88
CA GLU A 118 -34.06 13.31 26.48
C GLU A 118 -34.42 12.04 25.68
N ALA A 119 -34.51 10.89 26.36
CA ALA A 119 -34.89 9.61 25.77
C ALA A 119 -36.37 9.53 25.36
N LYS A 120 -37.23 10.44 25.85
CA LYS A 120 -38.66 10.46 25.49
C LYS A 120 -38.93 10.96 24.08
N TYR A 121 -38.02 11.74 23.50
CA TYR A 121 -38.20 12.30 22.18
C TYR A 121 -37.05 11.96 21.22
N LYS A 122 -37.31 12.15 19.93
CA LYS A 122 -36.34 11.97 18.85
C LYS A 122 -36.47 13.10 17.84
N LEU A 123 -35.35 13.56 17.29
CA LEU A 123 -35.39 14.51 16.18
C LEU A 123 -35.36 13.77 14.84
N CYS A 124 -36.20 14.21 13.92
CA CYS A 124 -36.30 13.64 12.58
C CYS A 124 -36.28 14.73 11.51
N LYS A 125 -35.36 14.60 10.55
CA LYS A 125 -35.37 15.46 9.35
C LYS A 125 -36.49 15.05 8.40
N VAL A 126 -37.20 16.04 7.89
CA VAL A 126 -38.27 15.90 6.89
C VAL A 126 -37.64 15.71 5.51
N ARG A 127 -37.91 14.56 4.88
CA ARG A 127 -37.41 14.24 3.53
C ARG A 127 -38.39 14.58 2.42
N LYS A 128 -39.67 14.33 2.64
CA LYS A 128 -40.70 14.53 1.63
C LYS A 128 -42.02 14.87 2.29
N ILE A 129 -42.74 15.81 1.68
CA ILE A 129 -44.13 16.10 2.01
C ILE A 129 -44.93 15.85 0.73
N PHE A 130 -46.03 15.13 0.84
CA PHE A 130 -46.91 14.87 -0.30
C PHE A 130 -48.35 14.71 0.18
N VAL A 131 -49.30 14.96 -0.73
CA VAL A 131 -50.72 14.73 -0.47
C VAL A 131 -51.05 13.31 -0.87
N GLY A 132 -51.55 12.52 0.08
CA GLY A 132 -51.93 11.12 -0.13
C GLY A 132 -53.35 10.97 -0.67
N THR A 133 -53.84 9.73 -0.66
CA THR A 133 -55.23 9.43 -0.99
C THR A 133 -56.19 10.18 -0.05
N LYS A 134 -57.31 10.68 -0.60
CA LYS A 134 -58.30 11.52 0.11
C LYS A 134 -57.83 12.92 0.52
N GLY A 135 -56.80 13.48 -0.12
CA GLY A 135 -56.36 14.85 0.13
C GLY A 135 -55.62 15.05 1.45
N ILE A 136 -55.25 13.97 2.14
CA ILE A 136 -54.59 14.04 3.46
C ILE A 136 -53.09 14.32 3.27
N PRO A 137 -52.53 15.38 3.89
CA PRO A 137 -51.10 15.64 3.84
C PRO A 137 -50.32 14.60 4.64
N HIS A 138 -49.27 14.06 4.04
CA HIS A 138 -48.34 13.10 4.62
C HIS A 138 -46.92 13.67 4.61
N LEU A 139 -46.21 13.45 5.71
CA LEU A 139 -44.81 13.80 5.90
C LEU A 139 -43.99 12.53 6.09
N VAL A 140 -42.88 12.41 5.36
CA VAL A 140 -41.93 11.30 5.46
C VAL A 140 -40.62 11.79 6.04
N THR A 141 -40.17 11.12 7.09
CA THR A 141 -38.92 11.41 7.79
C THR A 141 -37.75 10.58 7.26
N HIS A 142 -36.53 10.97 7.65
CA HIS A 142 -35.31 10.26 7.28
C HIS A 142 -35.21 8.81 7.80
N ASP A 143 -35.90 8.48 8.90
CA ASP A 143 -36.01 7.14 9.50
C ASP A 143 -37.24 6.36 8.99
N ALA A 144 -37.75 6.74 7.82
CA ALA A 144 -38.86 6.07 7.12
C ALA A 144 -40.22 6.08 7.86
N ARG A 145 -40.43 6.96 8.84
CA ARG A 145 -41.76 7.18 9.42
C ARG A 145 -42.60 8.02 8.47
N THR A 146 -43.90 7.71 8.45
CA THR A 146 -44.90 8.51 7.74
C THR A 146 -45.89 9.06 8.75
N ILE A 147 -45.96 10.38 8.87
CA ILE A 147 -46.84 11.09 9.81
C ILE A 147 -47.95 11.76 8.99
N ARG A 148 -49.20 11.59 9.43
CA ARG A 148 -50.37 12.22 8.82
C ARG A 148 -50.69 13.53 9.52
N TYR A 149 -51.29 14.45 8.80
CA TYR A 149 -51.68 15.78 9.32
C TYR A 149 -50.49 16.57 9.91
N PRO A 150 -49.37 16.71 9.18
CA PRO A 150 -48.31 17.61 9.60
C PRO A 150 -48.81 19.06 9.62
N ASP A 151 -48.24 19.87 10.51
CA ASP A 151 -48.48 21.31 10.53
C ASP A 151 -48.09 21.93 9.16
N PRO A 152 -48.94 22.78 8.54
CA PRO A 152 -48.65 23.43 7.26
C PRO A 152 -47.34 24.25 7.23
N LEU A 153 -46.83 24.68 8.39
CA LEU A 153 -45.59 25.43 8.51
C LEU A 153 -44.33 24.58 8.29
N ILE A 154 -44.43 23.26 8.40
CA ILE A 154 -43.30 22.33 8.26
C ILE A 154 -42.98 22.14 6.78
N LYS A 155 -41.72 22.38 6.41
CA LYS A 155 -41.21 22.22 5.05
C LYS A 155 -40.17 21.11 4.92
N VAL A 156 -39.83 20.76 3.69
CA VAL A 156 -38.77 19.78 3.39
C VAL A 156 -37.42 20.34 3.88
N ASN A 157 -36.62 19.48 4.52
CA ASN A 157 -35.37 19.76 5.23
C ASN A 157 -35.48 20.33 6.65
N ASP A 158 -36.68 20.67 7.11
CA ASP A 158 -36.89 21.01 8.51
C ASP A 158 -36.65 19.79 9.41
N THR A 159 -36.38 20.05 10.69
CA THR A 159 -36.26 19.00 11.71
C THR A 159 -37.47 19.05 12.63
N ILE A 160 -38.17 17.93 12.77
CA ILE A 160 -39.29 17.78 13.71
C ILE A 160 -38.83 17.03 14.96
N GLN A 161 -39.37 17.40 16.12
CA GLN A 161 -39.26 16.64 17.36
C GLN A 161 -40.49 15.74 17.48
N ILE A 162 -40.25 14.44 17.63
CA ILE A 162 -41.28 13.42 17.79
C ILE A 162 -41.20 12.88 19.20
N ASP A 163 -42.33 12.88 19.88
CA ASP A 163 -42.49 12.15 21.15
C ASP A 163 -42.62 10.65 20.86
N LEU A 164 -41.79 9.83 21.49
CA LEU A 164 -41.71 8.40 21.20
C LEU A 164 -42.86 7.59 21.79
N GLU A 165 -43.53 8.10 22.83
CA GLU A 165 -44.71 7.47 23.42
C GLU A 165 -45.96 7.68 22.56
N SER A 166 -46.28 8.94 22.23
CA SER A 166 -47.46 9.29 21.44
C SER A 166 -47.25 9.15 19.93
N GLY A 167 -46.00 9.18 19.45
CA GLY A 167 -45.66 9.21 18.03
C GLY A 167 -46.05 10.52 17.32
N LYS A 168 -46.44 11.56 18.06
CA LYS A 168 -46.86 12.86 17.53
C LYS A 168 -45.69 13.84 17.48
N ILE A 169 -45.84 14.87 16.63
CA ILE A 169 -44.88 15.98 16.53
C ILE A 169 -45.13 16.93 17.70
N THR A 170 -44.09 17.27 18.45
CA THR A 170 -44.16 18.20 19.60
C THR A 170 -43.74 19.61 19.22
N ASP A 171 -42.63 19.76 18.51
CA ASP A 171 -42.08 21.03 18.02
C ASP A 171 -41.29 20.78 16.72
N PHE A 172 -40.94 21.84 15.99
CA PHE A 172 -40.09 21.77 14.80
C PHE A 172 -39.11 22.94 14.72
N ILE A 173 -38.03 22.73 13.96
CA ILE A 173 -37.00 23.71 13.64
C ILE A 173 -36.95 23.89 12.14
N LYS A 174 -37.06 25.13 11.69
CA LYS A 174 -36.90 25.48 10.28
C LYS A 174 -35.46 25.38 9.84
N PHE A 175 -35.26 24.91 8.62
CA PHE A 175 -33.98 24.98 7.93
C PHE A 175 -33.69 26.42 7.49
N ASP A 176 -33.16 27.23 8.42
CA ASP A 176 -32.82 28.64 8.21
C ASP A 176 -31.38 28.94 8.69
N THR A 177 -30.81 30.01 8.15
CA THR A 177 -29.51 30.55 8.60
C THR A 177 -29.59 30.95 10.07
N GLY A 178 -28.51 30.72 10.81
CA GLY A 178 -28.43 31.00 12.25
C GLY A 178 -28.78 29.80 13.15
N ASN A 179 -29.33 28.72 12.60
CA ASN A 179 -29.61 27.51 13.37
C ASN A 179 -28.41 26.55 13.43
N LEU A 180 -28.31 25.81 14.55
CA LEU A 180 -27.26 24.83 14.78
C LEU A 180 -27.57 23.54 14.01
N CYS A 181 -26.58 23.05 13.28
CA CYS A 181 -26.69 21.84 12.48
C CYS A 181 -25.53 20.87 12.69
N MET A 182 -25.82 19.59 12.49
CA MET A 182 -24.86 18.50 12.41
C MET A 182 -24.79 18.01 10.97
N ILE A 183 -23.58 17.71 10.51
CA ILE A 183 -23.38 17.15 9.18
C ILE A 183 -23.54 15.62 9.23
N THR A 184 -24.40 15.08 8.37
CA THR A 184 -24.76 13.65 8.28
C THR A 184 -24.21 12.94 7.04
N GLY A 185 -23.40 13.63 6.22
CA GLY A 185 -22.73 13.02 5.06
C GLY A 185 -21.58 13.86 4.50
N GLY A 186 -20.73 13.23 3.67
CA GLY A 186 -19.54 13.85 3.07
C GLY A 186 -18.35 13.96 4.02
N ALA A 187 -17.29 14.68 3.59
CA ALA A 187 -16.03 14.78 4.32
C ALA A 187 -16.13 15.47 5.69
N ASN A 188 -17.19 16.27 5.91
CA ASN A 188 -17.45 16.97 7.16
C ASN A 188 -18.39 16.20 8.13
N LEU A 189 -18.65 14.91 7.88
CA LEU A 189 -19.54 14.06 8.68
C LEU A 189 -19.24 14.15 10.19
N GLY A 190 -20.29 14.37 10.99
CA GLY A 190 -20.22 14.47 12.45
C GLY A 190 -19.73 15.82 12.99
N ARG A 191 -19.36 16.78 12.11
CA ARG A 191 -19.09 18.16 12.53
C ARG A 191 -20.38 18.90 12.86
N ILE A 192 -20.30 19.83 13.80
CA ILE A 192 -21.42 20.66 14.25
C ILE A 192 -21.07 22.14 14.07
N GLY A 193 -22.02 22.93 13.59
CA GLY A 193 -21.86 24.37 13.46
C GLY A 193 -23.15 25.09 13.10
N VAL A 194 -23.08 26.42 13.07
CA VAL A 194 -24.20 27.31 12.74
C VAL A 194 -24.23 27.54 11.24
N ILE A 195 -25.42 27.42 10.63
CA ILE A 195 -25.62 27.69 9.21
C ILE A 195 -25.44 29.19 8.96
N THR A 196 -24.49 29.59 8.11
CA THR A 196 -24.21 31.01 7.83
C THR A 196 -24.83 31.48 6.53
N ASN A 197 -24.57 30.78 5.43
CA ASN A 197 -25.02 31.18 4.09
C ASN A 197 -25.47 29.96 3.29
N ARG A 198 -26.42 30.18 2.36
CA ARG A 198 -26.87 29.18 1.38
C ARG A 198 -26.64 29.70 -0.02
N GLU A 199 -25.84 28.97 -0.78
CA GLU A 199 -25.57 29.24 -2.18
C GLU A 199 -26.33 28.25 -3.06
N LYS A 200 -27.19 28.79 -3.93
CA LYS A 200 -27.91 28.02 -4.93
C LYS A 200 -27.15 28.07 -6.24
N HIS A 201 -26.77 26.92 -6.77
CA HIS A 201 -26.13 26.82 -8.07
C HIS A 201 -27.12 26.22 -9.07
N PRO A 202 -27.56 26.99 -10.10
CA PRO A 202 -28.40 26.45 -11.16
C PRO A 202 -27.70 25.28 -11.86
N GLY A 203 -28.32 24.10 -11.87
CA GLY A 203 -27.76 22.88 -12.49
C GLY A 203 -26.78 22.09 -11.63
N SER A 204 -26.48 22.51 -10.39
CA SER A 204 -25.61 21.79 -9.45
C SER A 204 -26.26 21.67 -8.06
N PHE A 205 -25.58 21.03 -7.11
CA PHE A 205 -26.09 20.85 -5.75
C PHE A 205 -26.08 22.17 -4.97
N ASP A 206 -27.15 22.44 -4.20
CA ASP A 206 -27.17 23.55 -3.23
C ASP A 206 -26.09 23.36 -2.17
N VAL A 207 -25.24 24.37 -2.02
CA VAL A 207 -24.13 24.40 -1.07
C VAL A 207 -24.51 25.28 0.12
N VAL A 208 -24.16 24.83 1.31
CA VAL A 208 -24.45 25.53 2.55
C VAL A 208 -23.17 25.68 3.34
N HIS A 209 -22.90 26.91 3.73
CA HIS A 209 -21.77 27.29 4.56
C HIS A 209 -22.16 27.18 6.03
N VAL A 210 -21.29 26.55 6.80
CA VAL A 210 -21.46 26.26 8.22
C VAL A 210 -20.22 26.76 8.96
N LYS A 211 -20.42 27.42 10.09
CA LYS A 211 -19.34 27.93 10.95
C LYS A 211 -19.38 27.21 12.30
N ASP A 212 -18.28 26.58 12.69
CA ASP A 212 -18.16 25.94 14.00
C ASP A 212 -17.97 26.96 15.13
N THR A 213 -18.02 26.48 16.37
CA THR A 213 -17.82 27.31 17.57
C THR A 213 -16.39 27.84 17.73
N THR A 214 -15.41 27.26 17.03
CA THR A 214 -14.01 27.73 16.98
C THR A 214 -13.76 28.75 15.86
N GLY A 215 -14.78 29.09 15.09
CA GLY A 215 -14.70 30.07 14.00
C GLY A 215 -14.30 29.50 12.64
N ASN A 216 -14.03 28.20 12.52
CA ASN A 216 -13.74 27.60 11.23
C ASN A 216 -15.03 27.51 10.40
N SER A 217 -14.94 27.96 9.15
CA SER A 217 -16.04 27.87 8.19
C SER A 217 -15.77 26.74 7.21
N PHE A 218 -16.80 25.94 6.92
CA PHE A 218 -16.74 24.85 5.94
C PHE A 218 -18.08 24.73 5.21
N ALA A 219 -18.04 24.21 3.98
CA ALA A 219 -19.21 24.05 3.13
C ALA A 219 -19.63 22.58 3.02
N THR A 220 -20.92 22.33 2.85
CA THR A 220 -21.47 21.00 2.57
C THR A 220 -22.71 21.06 1.68
N ARG A 221 -23.12 19.94 1.11
CA ARG A 221 -24.37 19.83 0.36
C ARG A 221 -25.57 19.94 1.29
N LEU A 222 -26.63 20.59 0.85
CA LEU A 222 -27.88 20.75 1.59
C LEU A 222 -28.49 19.41 2.07
N SER A 223 -28.32 18.33 1.29
CA SER A 223 -28.77 16.98 1.66
C SER A 223 -28.15 16.47 2.96
N ASN A 224 -26.89 16.87 3.23
CA ASN A 224 -26.06 16.36 4.32
C ASN A 224 -26.21 17.16 5.61
N ILE A 225 -27.11 18.14 5.66
CA ILE A 225 -27.32 18.97 6.85
C ILE A 225 -28.49 18.45 7.65
N PHE A 226 -28.32 18.31 8.95
CA PHE A 226 -29.38 18.00 9.88
C PHE A 226 -29.42 19.09 10.96
N VAL A 227 -30.52 19.85 11.03
CA VAL A 227 -30.67 20.90 12.04
C VAL A 227 -30.95 20.25 13.39
N ILE A 228 -30.17 20.60 14.40
CA ILE A 228 -30.23 19.99 15.74
C ILE A 228 -30.54 21.01 16.85
N GLY A 229 -30.66 22.30 16.54
CA GLY A 229 -30.94 23.33 17.53
C GLY A 229 -31.41 24.66 16.92
N LYS A 230 -32.14 25.44 17.72
CA LYS A 230 -32.56 26.81 17.40
C LYS A 230 -31.46 27.77 17.86
N GLY A 231 -30.94 28.61 16.97
CA GLY A 231 -29.79 29.46 17.29
C GLY A 231 -28.54 28.64 17.66
N ASN A 232 -27.85 29.02 18.74
CA ASN A 232 -26.69 28.29 19.28
C ASN A 232 -27.06 27.25 20.36
N LYS A 233 -28.36 27.03 20.62
CA LYS A 233 -28.84 26.10 21.66
C LYS A 233 -29.22 24.74 21.04
N PRO A 234 -28.44 23.67 21.27
CA PRO A 234 -28.79 22.34 20.78
C PRO A 234 -30.02 21.80 21.52
N TRP A 235 -30.88 21.08 20.79
CA TRP A 235 -32.00 20.32 21.34
C TRP A 235 -31.61 18.92 21.81
N ILE A 236 -30.35 18.53 21.60
CA ILE A 236 -29.83 17.23 22.01
C ILE A 236 -28.53 17.44 22.80
N SER A 237 -28.22 16.52 23.70
CA SER A 237 -26.89 16.43 24.29
C SER A 237 -25.87 16.01 23.22
N LEU A 238 -24.66 16.59 23.31
CA LEU A 238 -23.60 16.41 22.33
C LEU A 238 -22.43 15.58 22.89
N PRO A 239 -21.78 14.73 22.07
CA PRO A 239 -20.60 13.97 22.47
C PRO A 239 -19.41 14.82 22.91
N ARG A 240 -18.45 14.19 23.59
CA ARG A 240 -17.16 14.82 23.98
C ARG A 240 -16.48 15.41 22.74
N GLY A 241 -16.17 16.71 22.79
CA GLY A 241 -15.61 17.47 21.67
C GLY A 241 -16.62 18.36 20.91
N LYS A 242 -17.91 18.35 21.27
CA LYS A 242 -18.96 19.23 20.70
C LYS A 242 -19.01 19.27 19.16
N GLY A 243 -18.52 18.22 18.49
CA GLY A 243 -18.46 18.17 17.02
C GLY A 243 -17.37 19.05 16.38
N ILE A 244 -16.37 19.48 17.15
CA ILE A 244 -15.22 20.27 16.67
C ILE A 244 -14.08 19.31 16.28
N ALA A 245 -13.56 19.42 15.06
CA ALA A 245 -12.44 18.61 14.61
C ALA A 245 -11.10 19.23 15.06
N ILE A 246 -10.40 18.57 15.98
CA ILE A 246 -9.05 18.97 16.42
C ILE A 246 -8.05 18.44 15.39
N ARG A 247 -7.32 19.34 14.72
CA ARG A 247 -6.15 19.00 13.89
C ARG A 247 -4.92 19.59 14.58
N GLU A 248 -3.93 18.76 14.92
CA GLU A 248 -2.67 19.21 15.50
C GLU A 248 -1.99 20.21 14.54
N SER A 249 -1.75 21.41 15.04
CA SER A 249 -1.32 22.58 14.28
C SER A 249 0.19 22.77 14.39
N ALA A 250 0.93 22.51 13.31
CA ALA A 250 2.28 23.02 13.12
C ALA A 250 2.23 24.49 12.63
N LYS A 251 3.20 25.28 13.09
CA LYS A 251 3.21 26.75 13.11
C LYS A 251 3.18 27.44 11.73
N VAL A 252 2.55 28.61 11.76
CA VAL A 252 2.51 29.80 10.88
C VAL A 252 3.47 29.80 9.66
N VAL A 253 2.93 29.52 8.47
CA VAL A 253 3.26 30.24 7.23
C VAL A 253 1.98 30.36 6.38
N ASP A 254 1.81 31.55 5.80
CA ASP A 254 0.72 32.17 5.04
C ASP A 254 -0.56 31.37 4.68
N GLN A 255 -1.71 31.86 5.17
CA GLN A 255 -3.02 31.20 5.10
C GLN A 255 -3.82 31.46 3.81
N ALA A 256 -3.36 32.36 2.94
CA ALA A 256 -4.14 32.77 1.76
C ALA A 256 -4.04 31.78 0.59
N GLN A 257 -2.91 31.09 0.40
CA GLN A 257 -2.72 30.19 -0.74
C GLN A 257 -3.17 28.74 -0.51
N ARG A 258 -3.31 28.29 0.75
CA ARG A 258 -3.66 26.88 1.07
C ARG A 258 -5.15 26.53 1.08
N LYS A 259 -6.06 27.51 1.01
CA LYS A 259 -7.51 27.27 1.16
C LYS A 259 -8.17 26.51 -0.01
N VAL A 260 -7.46 26.27 -1.10
CA VAL A 260 -7.94 25.50 -2.26
C VAL A 260 -7.59 24.00 -2.19
N LEU A 261 -6.67 23.57 -1.31
CA LEU A 261 -5.97 22.27 -1.46
C LEU A 261 -6.32 21.16 -0.45
N ARG A 262 -7.31 21.30 0.45
CA ARG A 262 -7.49 20.28 1.53
C ARG A 262 -8.19 18.97 1.13
N GLY A 263 -8.52 18.80 -0.14
CA GLY A 263 -8.81 17.49 -0.77
C GLY A 263 -7.61 16.93 -1.55
N VAL A 264 -6.48 17.63 -1.49
CA VAL A 264 -5.24 17.37 -2.25
C VAL A 264 -4.11 16.95 -1.31
N ASP A 265 -4.23 17.02 0.02
CA ASP A 265 -3.12 16.62 0.93
C ASP A 265 -2.70 15.13 0.76
N ASP A 266 -3.63 14.24 0.39
CA ASP A 266 -3.28 12.84 0.05
C ASP A 266 -2.73 12.67 -1.37
N LEU A 267 -2.96 13.66 -2.26
CA LEU A 267 -2.46 13.75 -3.64
C LEU A 267 -1.22 14.65 -3.77
N ASP A 268 -0.82 15.33 -2.68
CA ASP A 268 0.29 16.26 -2.62
C ASP A 268 1.56 15.50 -2.22
N PHE A 269 1.99 14.63 -3.13
CA PHE A 269 3.25 13.92 -3.02
C PHE A 269 3.92 13.84 -4.39
N PHE A 270 5.22 13.59 -4.38
CA PHE A 270 6.02 13.39 -5.58
C PHE A 270 6.69 12.02 -5.48
N ILE A 271 7.00 11.41 -6.63
CA ILE A 271 7.77 10.16 -6.68
C ILE A 271 8.89 10.30 -7.72
N GLY A 272 9.94 9.48 -7.58
CA GLY A 272 11.10 9.51 -8.48
C GLY A 272 11.98 10.72 -8.25
N ASP A 273 12.64 11.21 -9.30
CA ASP A 273 13.61 12.32 -9.22
C ASP A 273 12.97 13.60 -8.69
N GLU A 274 11.70 13.85 -9.03
CA GLU A 274 10.93 14.99 -8.52
C GLU A 274 10.77 14.99 -7.00
N ALA A 275 10.87 13.83 -6.34
CA ALA A 275 10.73 13.71 -4.89
C ALA A 275 12.04 13.94 -4.11
N ILE A 276 13.19 13.91 -4.79
CA ILE A 276 14.50 14.05 -4.17
C ILE A 276 14.83 15.54 -3.96
N ASP A 277 14.49 16.39 -4.93
CA ASP A 277 14.90 17.79 -4.95
C ASP A 277 13.87 18.76 -4.35
N LYS A 278 12.82 18.26 -3.69
CA LYS A 278 11.72 19.06 -3.15
C LYS A 278 11.96 19.45 -1.68
N PRO A 279 12.33 20.72 -1.36
CA PRO A 279 12.80 21.09 -0.02
C PRO A 279 11.71 21.05 1.06
N THR A 280 10.44 21.19 0.68
CA THR A 280 9.30 21.24 1.60
C THR A 280 8.71 19.86 1.93
N TYR A 281 9.25 18.78 1.34
CA TYR A 281 8.74 17.42 1.47
C TYR A 281 9.78 16.52 2.12
N ALA A 282 9.32 15.50 2.86
CA ALA A 282 10.19 14.50 3.43
C ALA A 282 10.30 13.30 2.47
N THR A 283 11.50 13.02 1.97
CA THR A 283 11.75 11.83 1.14
C THR A 283 11.61 10.56 1.98
N LYS A 284 10.80 9.60 1.50
CA LYS A 284 10.57 8.30 2.12
C LYS A 284 10.83 7.18 1.11
N TRP A 285 11.39 6.09 1.60
CA TRP A 285 11.73 4.91 0.81
C TRP A 285 10.84 3.74 1.29
N PRO A 286 9.72 3.44 0.58
CA PRO A 286 8.72 2.46 1.05
C PRO A 286 9.20 1.01 0.95
N ILE A 287 10.23 0.76 0.12
CA ILE A 287 10.85 -0.55 -0.07
C ILE A 287 12.20 -0.56 0.62
N ARG A 288 12.43 -1.50 1.53
CA ARG A 288 13.72 -1.75 2.17
C ARG A 288 14.15 -3.18 1.94
N HIS A 289 15.41 -3.38 1.56
CA HIS A 289 15.98 -4.69 1.25
C HIS A 289 15.11 -5.52 0.27
N GLY A 290 14.41 -4.84 -0.66
CA GLY A 290 13.53 -5.48 -1.66
C GLY A 290 12.11 -5.78 -1.18
N ILE A 291 11.78 -5.58 0.10
CA ILE A 291 10.46 -5.83 0.68
C ILE A 291 9.73 -4.51 0.94
N ILE A 292 8.43 -4.49 0.69
CA ILE A 292 7.56 -3.34 0.99
C ILE A 292 7.31 -3.29 2.50
N GLU A 293 7.75 -2.21 3.15
CA GLU A 293 7.51 -1.98 4.59
C GLU A 293 6.31 -1.05 4.83
N ASP A 294 6.10 -0.07 3.94
CA ASP A 294 5.03 0.92 4.04
C ASP A 294 4.06 0.79 2.85
N TRP A 295 2.95 0.10 3.09
CA TRP A 295 1.92 -0.18 2.09
C TRP A 295 1.12 1.06 1.68
N ASP A 296 0.91 2.00 2.60
CA ASP A 296 0.19 3.25 2.32
C ASP A 296 1.00 4.10 1.32
N LEU A 297 2.31 4.20 1.53
CA LEU A 297 3.22 4.90 0.59
C LEU A 297 3.39 4.13 -0.72
N MET A 298 3.37 2.79 -0.70
CA MET A 298 3.47 1.98 -1.90
C MET A 298 2.22 2.12 -2.79
N GLU A 299 1.02 2.15 -2.19
CA GLU A 299 -0.23 2.40 -2.92
C GLU A 299 -0.21 3.78 -3.60
N ARG A 300 0.20 4.84 -2.87
CA ARG A 300 0.39 6.18 -3.43
C ARG A 300 1.44 6.21 -4.54
N PHE A 301 2.53 5.47 -4.37
CA PHE A 301 3.56 5.36 -5.40
C PHE A 301 2.97 4.77 -6.69
N MET A 302 2.17 3.70 -6.58
CA MET A 302 1.49 3.09 -7.72
C MET A 302 0.48 4.01 -8.39
N GLU A 303 -0.23 4.84 -7.63
CA GLU A 303 -1.16 5.83 -8.18
C GLU A 303 -0.46 6.77 -9.17
N HIS A 304 0.70 7.34 -8.78
CA HIS A 304 1.49 8.16 -9.70
C HIS A 304 2.07 7.36 -10.86
N VAL A 305 2.55 6.13 -10.64
CA VAL A 305 3.04 5.26 -11.72
C VAL A 305 1.97 5.07 -12.80
N ILE A 306 0.75 4.71 -12.41
CA ILE A 306 -0.34 4.41 -13.33
C ILE A 306 -0.87 5.68 -14.02
N PHE A 307 -1.27 6.69 -13.24
CA PHE A 307 -1.99 7.84 -13.78
C PHE A 307 -1.08 8.96 -14.32
N LYS A 308 0.11 9.18 -13.72
CA LYS A 308 1.01 10.26 -14.14
C LYS A 308 2.02 9.81 -15.20
N TYR A 309 2.69 8.67 -14.98
CA TYR A 309 3.79 8.21 -15.82
C TYR A 309 3.32 7.31 -16.96
N LEU A 310 2.65 6.19 -16.66
CA LEU A 310 2.14 5.27 -17.68
C LEU A 310 0.95 5.86 -18.45
N ARG A 311 0.13 6.69 -17.78
CA ARG A 311 -1.12 7.27 -18.30
C ARG A 311 -2.05 6.20 -18.85
N ALA A 312 -2.12 5.09 -18.13
CA ALA A 312 -2.95 3.93 -18.48
C ALA A 312 -4.24 3.96 -17.67
N GLU A 313 -5.35 3.56 -18.29
CA GLU A 313 -6.58 3.26 -17.56
C GLU A 313 -6.43 1.87 -16.95
N PRO A 314 -6.28 1.73 -15.62
CA PRO A 314 -5.92 0.45 -15.02
C PRO A 314 -6.96 -0.65 -15.28
N GLU A 315 -8.22 -0.30 -15.52
CA GLU A 315 -9.31 -1.24 -15.84
C GLU A 315 -9.14 -1.91 -17.23
N ASP A 316 -8.34 -1.34 -18.12
CA ASP A 316 -8.13 -1.83 -19.49
C ASP A 316 -6.85 -2.67 -19.66
N HIS A 317 -6.02 -2.79 -18.61
CA HIS A 317 -4.68 -3.38 -18.72
C HIS A 317 -4.42 -4.49 -17.70
N TYR A 318 -3.83 -5.59 -18.16
CA TYR A 318 -3.27 -6.61 -17.27
C TYR A 318 -1.92 -6.14 -16.72
N PHE A 319 -1.67 -6.40 -15.44
CA PHE A 319 -0.44 -5.98 -14.77
C PHE A 319 0.45 -7.17 -14.44
N LEU A 320 1.74 -7.06 -14.81
CA LEU A 320 2.81 -7.90 -14.29
C LEU A 320 3.57 -7.11 -13.24
N MET A 321 3.52 -7.60 -12.00
CA MET A 321 4.27 -7.07 -10.86
C MET A 321 5.40 -8.04 -10.50
N THR A 322 6.45 -7.53 -9.86
CA THR A 322 7.61 -8.36 -9.49
C THR A 322 7.78 -8.43 -7.98
N GLU A 323 8.32 -9.53 -7.48
CA GLU A 323 8.64 -9.70 -6.06
C GLU A 323 10.02 -10.34 -5.83
N PRO A 324 10.65 -10.08 -4.67
CA PRO A 324 11.87 -10.78 -4.27
C PRO A 324 11.59 -12.26 -3.96
N PRO A 325 12.60 -13.13 -4.02
CA PRO A 325 12.43 -14.59 -3.89
C PRO A 325 11.97 -15.07 -2.50
N LEU A 326 12.11 -14.25 -1.45
CA LEU A 326 11.69 -14.56 -0.07
C LEU A 326 10.50 -13.69 0.38
N ASN A 327 9.67 -13.24 -0.57
CA ASN A 327 8.47 -12.49 -0.24
C ASN A 327 7.42 -13.41 0.43
N THR A 328 6.71 -12.88 1.43
CA THR A 328 5.67 -13.65 2.11
C THR A 328 4.41 -13.75 1.25
N PRO A 329 3.63 -14.85 1.36
CA PRO A 329 2.34 -14.95 0.70
C PRO A 329 1.37 -13.83 1.10
N GLU A 330 1.48 -13.33 2.34
CA GLU A 330 0.68 -12.21 2.84
C GLU A 330 0.98 -10.93 2.06
N ASN A 331 2.24 -10.66 1.73
CA ASN A 331 2.60 -9.51 0.90
C ASN A 331 2.03 -9.62 -0.52
N ARG A 332 1.92 -10.83 -1.07
CA ARG A 332 1.23 -11.05 -2.36
C ARG A 332 -0.25 -10.71 -2.26
N GLU A 333 -0.90 -11.05 -1.15
CA GLU A 333 -2.31 -10.70 -0.91
C GLU A 333 -2.51 -9.19 -0.78
N TYR A 334 -1.67 -8.49 -0.03
CA TYR A 334 -1.75 -7.02 0.09
C TYR A 334 -1.52 -6.31 -1.25
N LEU A 335 -0.56 -6.80 -2.05
CA LEU A 335 -0.35 -6.27 -3.40
C LEU A 335 -1.57 -6.52 -4.30
N ALA A 336 -2.18 -7.71 -4.22
CA ALA A 336 -3.39 -8.02 -4.97
C ALA A 336 -4.59 -7.17 -4.53
N GLU A 337 -4.75 -6.92 -3.22
CA GLU A 337 -5.77 -6.04 -2.66
C GLU A 337 -5.66 -4.63 -3.28
N ILE A 338 -4.48 -4.03 -3.28
CA ILE A 338 -4.24 -2.72 -3.89
C ILE A 338 -4.61 -2.73 -5.38
N MET A 339 -4.12 -3.72 -6.14
CA MET A 339 -4.31 -3.75 -7.59
C MET A 339 -5.78 -4.02 -7.99
N PHE A 340 -6.47 -4.95 -7.32
CA PHE A 340 -7.86 -5.29 -7.66
C PHE A 340 -8.90 -4.37 -7.02
N GLU A 341 -8.71 -3.97 -5.76
CA GLU A 341 -9.72 -3.20 -5.00
C GLU A 341 -9.57 -1.69 -5.17
N SER A 342 -8.34 -1.17 -5.23
CA SER A 342 -8.11 0.27 -5.44
C SER A 342 -8.04 0.64 -6.91
N PHE A 343 -7.27 -0.12 -7.71
CA PHE A 343 -7.04 0.20 -9.13
C PHE A 343 -7.94 -0.56 -10.11
N ASN A 344 -8.78 -1.49 -9.63
CA ASN A 344 -9.75 -2.21 -10.45
C ASN A 344 -9.17 -3.01 -11.64
N VAL A 345 -7.90 -3.44 -11.58
CA VAL A 345 -7.25 -4.10 -12.74
C VAL A 345 -7.96 -5.38 -13.16
N PRO A 346 -8.08 -5.67 -14.47
CA PRO A 346 -8.76 -6.87 -14.99
C PRO A 346 -7.99 -8.16 -14.70
N GLY A 347 -6.66 -8.10 -14.62
CA GLY A 347 -5.83 -9.24 -14.25
C GLY A 347 -4.45 -8.86 -13.73
N LEU A 348 -3.92 -9.73 -12.86
CA LEU A 348 -2.66 -9.53 -12.15
C LEU A 348 -1.82 -10.81 -12.21
N TYR A 349 -0.52 -10.64 -12.47
CA TYR A 349 0.49 -11.67 -12.33
C TYR A 349 1.64 -11.16 -11.47
N ILE A 350 1.97 -11.88 -10.40
CA ILE A 350 3.09 -11.55 -9.52
C ILE A 350 4.23 -12.51 -9.83
N ALA A 351 5.27 -12.00 -10.47
CA ALA A 351 6.42 -12.75 -10.96
C ALA A 351 7.61 -12.67 -9.99
N VAL A 352 8.30 -13.79 -9.79
CA VAL A 352 9.54 -13.80 -9.02
C VAL A 352 10.68 -13.23 -9.87
N GLN A 353 11.41 -12.24 -9.34
CA GLN A 353 12.45 -11.50 -10.07
C GLN A 353 13.51 -12.40 -10.71
N ALA A 354 13.96 -13.44 -10.01
CA ALA A 354 14.96 -14.38 -10.50
C ALA A 354 14.51 -15.12 -11.77
N VAL A 355 13.23 -15.52 -11.85
CA VAL A 355 12.69 -16.24 -13.00
C VAL A 355 12.64 -15.31 -14.22
N LEU A 356 12.28 -14.04 -14.03
CA LEU A 356 12.30 -13.04 -15.10
C LEU A 356 13.72 -12.75 -15.60
N ALA A 357 14.70 -12.71 -14.71
CA ALA A 357 16.10 -12.54 -15.09
C ALA A 357 16.62 -13.70 -15.96
N LEU A 358 16.20 -14.95 -15.68
CA LEU A 358 16.50 -16.09 -16.56
C LEU A 358 15.85 -15.93 -17.94
N ALA A 359 14.58 -15.50 -18.00
CA ALA A 359 13.90 -15.27 -19.26
C ALA A 359 14.60 -14.20 -20.12
N ALA A 360 15.13 -13.14 -19.49
CA ALA A 360 15.91 -12.11 -20.19
C ALA A 360 17.20 -12.66 -20.81
N SER A 361 17.83 -13.66 -20.18
CA SER A 361 19.07 -14.28 -20.66
C SER A 361 18.90 -15.03 -21.98
N TRP A 362 17.67 -15.43 -22.34
CA TRP A 362 17.38 -16.11 -23.61
C TRP A 362 17.69 -15.27 -24.85
N THR A 363 17.88 -13.97 -24.68
CA THR A 363 18.34 -13.08 -25.76
C THR A 363 19.84 -13.17 -26.04
N SER A 364 20.60 -13.77 -25.13
CA SER A 364 22.04 -13.96 -25.31
C SER A 364 22.32 -15.02 -26.36
N ARG A 365 23.24 -14.72 -27.28
CA ARG A 365 23.72 -15.68 -28.29
C ARG A 365 24.44 -16.88 -27.70
N GLN A 366 24.86 -16.80 -26.43
CA GLN A 366 25.53 -17.87 -25.70
C GLN A 366 24.56 -18.98 -25.27
N VAL A 367 23.25 -18.72 -25.30
CA VAL A 367 22.21 -19.63 -24.86
C VAL A 367 21.58 -20.30 -26.08
N GLY A 368 21.84 -21.59 -26.25
CA GLY A 368 21.24 -22.40 -27.33
C GLY A 368 19.88 -22.99 -26.99
N GLU A 369 19.54 -23.08 -25.69
CA GLU A 369 18.32 -23.71 -25.19
C GLU A 369 17.64 -22.79 -24.17
N ARG A 370 16.34 -22.54 -24.35
CA ARG A 370 15.54 -21.78 -23.39
C ARG A 370 15.29 -22.65 -22.17
N THR A 371 15.91 -22.28 -21.06
CA THR A 371 15.73 -22.98 -19.78
C THR A 371 15.42 -21.99 -18.67
N LEU A 372 14.60 -22.44 -17.71
CA LEU A 372 14.36 -21.77 -16.44
C LEU A 372 15.09 -22.48 -15.29
N THR A 373 16.15 -23.22 -15.60
CA THR A 373 17.06 -23.81 -14.61
C THR A 373 18.40 -23.10 -14.68
N GLY A 374 18.80 -22.44 -13.60
CA GLY A 374 20.03 -21.66 -13.53
C GLY A 374 20.17 -20.97 -12.17
N ILE A 375 21.35 -20.42 -11.90
CA ILE A 375 21.56 -19.57 -10.73
C ILE A 375 21.59 -18.11 -11.18
N ILE A 376 20.84 -17.26 -10.49
CA ILE A 376 20.79 -15.83 -10.76
C ILE A 376 21.61 -15.10 -9.71
N ILE A 377 22.45 -14.21 -10.19
CA ILE A 377 23.18 -13.26 -9.35
C ILE A 377 22.56 -11.90 -9.60
N ASP A 378 21.68 -11.49 -8.70
CA ASP A 378 20.99 -10.22 -8.78
C ASP A 378 21.65 -9.21 -7.85
N SER A 379 22.33 -8.22 -8.44
CA SER A 379 23.05 -7.18 -7.70
C SER A 379 22.52 -5.79 -8.05
N GLY A 380 21.71 -5.25 -7.15
CA GLY A 380 21.13 -3.91 -7.23
C GLY A 380 21.92 -2.85 -6.46
N ASP A 381 21.22 -1.83 -5.97
CA ASP A 381 21.80 -0.81 -5.09
C ASP A 381 21.87 -1.26 -3.62
N GLY A 382 20.90 -2.08 -3.17
CA GLY A 382 20.73 -2.40 -1.75
C GLY A 382 21.35 -3.72 -1.28
N VAL A 383 21.14 -4.82 -2.01
CA VAL A 383 21.61 -6.16 -1.64
C VAL A 383 21.99 -6.92 -2.91
N THR A 384 22.91 -7.88 -2.79
CA THR A 384 23.20 -8.87 -3.82
C THR A 384 22.68 -10.25 -3.39
N HIS A 385 21.97 -10.94 -4.28
CA HIS A 385 21.40 -12.26 -4.02
C HIS A 385 21.96 -13.30 -4.99
N ALA A 386 22.28 -14.48 -4.46
CA ALA A 386 22.56 -15.68 -5.23
C ALA A 386 21.36 -16.63 -5.12
N ILE A 387 20.62 -16.79 -6.22
CA ILE A 387 19.28 -17.42 -6.23
C ILE A 387 19.30 -18.63 -7.18
N PRO A 388 19.28 -19.86 -6.66
CA PRO A 388 19.17 -21.04 -7.49
C PRO A 388 17.72 -21.29 -7.91
N VAL A 389 17.51 -21.55 -9.20
CA VAL A 389 16.20 -21.85 -9.79
C VAL A 389 16.29 -23.15 -10.56
N ALA A 390 15.31 -24.03 -10.35
CA ALA A 390 15.14 -25.27 -11.08
C ALA A 390 13.73 -25.34 -11.66
N GLU A 391 13.64 -25.56 -12.98
CA GLU A 391 12.38 -25.69 -13.71
C GLU A 391 11.41 -24.52 -13.46
N GLY A 392 11.95 -23.31 -13.28
CA GLY A 392 11.16 -22.11 -13.00
C GLY A 392 10.81 -21.89 -11.52
N TYR A 393 11.10 -22.84 -10.64
CA TYR A 393 10.88 -22.70 -9.21
C TYR A 393 12.17 -22.36 -8.47
N VAL A 394 12.09 -21.37 -7.59
CA VAL A 394 13.22 -20.96 -6.75
C VAL A 394 13.44 -22.00 -5.64
N ILE A 395 14.68 -22.45 -5.48
CA ILE A 395 15.07 -23.33 -4.37
C ILE A 395 15.35 -22.45 -3.14
N GLY A 396 14.28 -22.04 -2.46
CA GLY A 396 14.33 -21.04 -1.39
C GLY A 396 15.29 -21.36 -0.24
N SER A 397 15.44 -22.65 0.13
CA SER A 397 16.33 -23.09 1.21
C SER A 397 17.81 -22.87 0.94
N CYS A 398 18.19 -22.66 -0.33
CA CYS A 398 19.58 -22.54 -0.75
C CYS A 398 19.98 -21.10 -1.09
N ILE A 399 19.07 -20.12 -0.98
CA ILE A 399 19.36 -18.72 -1.29
C ILE A 399 20.38 -18.17 -0.28
N LYS A 400 21.39 -17.45 -0.79
CA LYS A 400 22.32 -16.67 0.02
C LYS A 400 22.25 -15.20 -0.36
N HIS A 401 22.38 -14.35 0.66
CA HIS A 401 22.47 -12.90 0.53
C HIS A 401 23.90 -12.45 0.82
N ILE A 402 24.39 -11.52 0.01
CA ILE A 402 25.70 -10.90 0.16
C ILE A 402 25.45 -9.45 0.59
N PRO A 403 25.98 -9.00 1.75
CA PRO A 403 25.79 -7.66 2.28
C PRO A 403 26.69 -6.63 1.58
N ILE A 404 26.77 -6.71 0.26
CA ILE A 404 27.53 -5.83 -0.63
C ILE A 404 26.67 -5.59 -1.87
N ALA A 405 26.44 -4.33 -2.18
CA ALA A 405 25.70 -3.90 -3.35
C ALA A 405 26.23 -2.57 -3.91
N GLY A 406 25.49 -1.98 -4.86
CA GLY A 406 25.88 -0.75 -5.53
C GLY A 406 26.11 0.43 -4.60
N ARG A 407 25.42 0.48 -3.46
CA ARG A 407 25.58 1.51 -2.43
C ARG A 407 26.92 1.37 -1.70
N ASP A 408 27.27 0.17 -1.28
CA ASP A 408 28.51 -0.10 -0.54
C ASP A 408 29.74 0.22 -1.40
N ILE A 409 29.68 -0.12 -2.69
CA ILE A 409 30.72 0.27 -3.67
C ILE A 409 30.82 1.79 -3.76
N THR A 410 29.68 2.50 -3.76
CA THR A 410 29.68 3.96 -3.84
C THR A 410 30.29 4.58 -2.58
N TYR A 411 29.97 4.05 -1.40
CA TYR A 411 30.56 4.51 -0.14
C TYR A 411 32.04 4.20 -0.03
N PHE A 412 32.48 3.03 -0.47
CA PHE A 412 33.89 2.68 -0.48
C PHE A 412 34.69 3.60 -1.42
N ILE A 413 34.19 3.86 -2.63
CA ILE A 413 34.80 4.84 -3.55
C ILE A 413 34.80 6.24 -2.93
N GLN A 414 33.71 6.64 -2.26
CA GLN A 414 33.64 7.92 -1.57
C GLN A 414 34.72 8.07 -0.49
N GLN A 415 34.98 7.01 0.27
CA GLN A 415 36.04 7.00 1.28
C GLN A 415 37.42 7.18 0.63
N LEU A 416 37.72 6.42 -0.41
CA LEU A 416 39.00 6.54 -1.15
C LEU A 416 39.21 7.95 -1.73
N LEU A 417 38.15 8.57 -2.26
CA LEU A 417 38.21 9.93 -2.78
C LEU A 417 38.44 10.97 -1.68
N ARG A 418 37.86 10.78 -0.49
CA ARG A 418 38.07 11.68 0.65
C ARG A 418 39.49 11.63 1.22
N GLU A 419 40.12 10.46 1.15
CA GLU A 419 41.48 10.26 1.66
C GLU A 419 42.54 10.87 0.73
N ARG A 420 42.29 10.91 -0.59
CA ARG A 420 43.27 11.36 -1.59
C ARG A 420 42.99 12.75 -2.17
N GLU A 421 41.74 13.06 -2.50
CA GLU A 421 41.39 14.20 -3.35
C GLU A 421 40.86 15.39 -2.53
N VAL A 422 41.28 16.60 -2.91
CA VAL A 422 40.86 17.85 -2.26
C VAL A 422 40.01 18.68 -3.23
N GLY A 423 38.94 19.30 -2.74
CA GLY A 423 38.10 20.22 -3.53
C GLY A 423 36.77 19.65 -3.98
N ILE A 424 36.44 18.40 -3.62
CA ILE A 424 35.09 17.85 -3.78
C ILE A 424 34.15 18.52 -2.75
N PRO A 425 33.05 19.16 -3.19
CA PRO A 425 32.07 19.71 -2.26
C PRO A 425 31.46 18.60 -1.39
N PRO A 426 31.40 18.76 -0.04
CA PRO A 426 30.88 17.71 0.84
C PRO A 426 29.46 17.25 0.49
N GLU A 427 28.59 18.20 0.11
CA GLU A 427 27.21 17.98 -0.32
C GLU A 427 27.11 17.09 -1.59
N GLN A 428 28.11 17.15 -2.48
CA GLN A 428 28.15 16.42 -3.77
C GLN A 428 29.11 15.23 -3.77
N SER A 429 29.64 14.87 -2.59
CA SER A 429 30.63 13.81 -2.44
C SER A 429 30.09 12.44 -2.90
N LEU A 430 28.83 12.14 -2.58
CA LEU A 430 28.17 10.88 -2.96
C LEU A 430 27.84 10.85 -4.46
N GLU A 431 27.36 11.98 -5.00
CA GLU A 431 27.07 12.13 -6.43
C GLU A 431 28.33 11.92 -7.29
N THR A 432 29.44 12.52 -6.86
CA THR A 432 30.75 12.38 -7.51
C THR A 432 31.22 10.92 -7.49
N ALA A 433 31.15 10.25 -6.33
CA ALA A 433 31.53 8.85 -6.20
C ALA A 433 30.67 7.93 -7.07
N LYS A 434 29.35 8.17 -7.14
CA LYS A 434 28.42 7.43 -8.01
C LYS A 434 28.75 7.63 -9.49
N ALA A 435 29.02 8.86 -9.91
CA ALA A 435 29.41 9.16 -11.28
C ALA A 435 30.73 8.49 -11.68
N ILE A 436 31.71 8.45 -10.76
CA ILE A 436 32.98 7.77 -10.96
C ILE A 436 32.78 6.25 -11.08
N LYS A 437 31.96 5.67 -10.18
CA LYS A 437 31.57 4.26 -10.22
C LYS A 437 31.01 3.85 -11.58
N GLU A 438 30.04 4.62 -12.07
CA GLU A 438 29.30 4.27 -13.29
C GLU A 438 30.12 4.51 -14.58
N LYS A 439 31.03 5.48 -14.60
CA LYS A 439 31.79 5.86 -15.80
C LYS A 439 33.17 5.19 -15.91
N TYR A 440 33.87 5.01 -14.80
CA TYR A 440 35.31 4.70 -14.83
C TYR A 440 35.69 3.35 -14.22
N CYS A 441 34.83 2.77 -13.38
CA CYS A 441 35.14 1.53 -12.68
C CYS A 441 35.02 0.28 -13.56
N TYR A 442 35.84 -0.71 -13.26
CA TYR A 442 35.91 -1.99 -13.95
C TYR A 442 36.50 -3.06 -13.03
N ILE A 443 36.31 -4.34 -13.35
CA ILE A 443 36.92 -5.42 -12.58
C ILE A 443 38.27 -5.80 -13.17
N CYS A 444 39.28 -5.88 -12.30
CA CYS A 444 40.61 -6.29 -12.69
C CYS A 444 40.79 -7.82 -12.56
N PRO A 445 41.69 -8.44 -13.33
CA PRO A 445 42.02 -9.86 -13.15
C PRO A 445 42.85 -10.15 -11.90
N ASP A 446 43.69 -9.21 -11.48
CA ASP A 446 44.69 -9.33 -10.42
C ASP A 446 45.03 -7.92 -9.90
N ILE A 447 44.86 -7.71 -8.60
CA ILE A 447 44.96 -6.40 -7.97
C ILE A 447 46.40 -5.87 -8.00
N VAL A 448 47.38 -6.71 -7.67
CA VAL A 448 48.80 -6.32 -7.55
C VAL A 448 49.35 -5.90 -8.91
N LYS A 449 49.00 -6.65 -9.97
CA LYS A 449 49.37 -6.28 -11.34
C LYS A 449 48.68 -5.01 -11.80
N GLU A 450 47.47 -4.73 -11.32
CA GLU A 450 46.77 -3.51 -11.68
C GLU A 450 47.39 -2.28 -11.01
N PHE A 451 47.78 -2.37 -9.73
CA PHE A 451 48.55 -1.31 -9.06
C PHE A 451 49.84 -0.99 -9.81
N ALA A 452 50.64 -2.02 -10.16
CA ALA A 452 51.89 -1.82 -10.89
C ALA A 452 51.69 -1.08 -12.24
N LYS A 453 50.56 -1.30 -12.94
CA LYS A 453 50.26 -0.56 -14.18
C LYS A 453 50.02 0.92 -13.95
N TYR A 454 49.33 1.26 -12.88
CA TYR A 454 49.04 2.66 -12.53
C TYR A 454 50.33 3.39 -12.09
N ASP A 455 51.21 2.70 -11.34
CA ASP A 455 52.49 3.25 -10.91
C ASP A 455 53.47 3.44 -12.09
N LEU A 456 53.49 2.51 -13.04
CA LEU A 456 54.38 2.54 -14.20
C LEU A 456 53.99 3.60 -15.24
N ASP A 457 52.68 3.80 -15.47
CA ASP A 457 52.18 4.76 -16.47
C ASP A 457 50.96 5.56 -15.97
N PRO A 458 51.16 6.49 -15.02
CA PRO A 458 50.06 7.24 -14.42
C PRO A 458 49.26 8.05 -15.45
N GLY A 459 49.92 8.63 -16.46
CA GLY A 459 49.29 9.50 -17.45
C GLY A 459 48.28 8.78 -18.35
N LYS A 460 48.43 7.46 -18.54
CA LYS A 460 47.49 6.65 -19.30
C LYS A 460 46.30 6.18 -18.46
N TRP A 461 46.54 5.82 -17.21
CA TRP A 461 45.57 5.13 -16.36
C TRP A 461 44.78 6.03 -15.42
N ILE A 462 45.39 7.11 -14.91
CA ILE A 462 44.67 8.13 -14.14
C ILE A 462 43.79 8.92 -15.10
N LYS A 463 42.51 9.05 -14.75
CA LYS A 463 41.52 9.83 -15.50
C LYS A 463 41.11 11.05 -14.71
N GLN A 464 40.54 12.05 -15.37
CA GLN A 464 40.02 13.23 -14.67
C GLN A 464 38.51 13.27 -14.75
N TYR A 465 37.87 13.50 -13.62
CA TYR A 465 36.46 13.79 -13.53
C TYR A 465 36.28 15.29 -13.27
N THR A 466 35.43 15.94 -14.06
CA THR A 466 35.07 17.34 -13.84
C THR A 466 33.61 17.42 -13.43
N GLY A 467 33.37 17.95 -12.23
CA GLY A 467 32.04 18.28 -11.72
C GLY A 467 31.80 19.79 -11.70
N ILE A 468 30.54 20.19 -11.56
CA ILE A 468 30.14 21.58 -11.34
C ILE A 468 29.61 21.67 -9.92
N ASN A 469 30.16 22.59 -9.13
CA ASN A 469 29.70 22.82 -7.78
C ASN A 469 28.32 23.52 -7.81
N ALA A 470 27.33 22.89 -7.18
CA ALA A 470 25.94 23.35 -7.23
C ALA A 470 25.75 24.77 -6.64
N ILE A 471 26.57 25.17 -5.66
CA ILE A 471 26.42 26.43 -4.93
C ILE A 471 27.12 27.57 -5.68
N ASN A 472 28.40 27.41 -6.01
CA ASN A 472 29.21 28.50 -6.57
C ASN A 472 29.33 28.43 -8.11
N GLN A 473 28.74 27.42 -8.75
CA GLN A 473 28.75 27.19 -10.20
C GLN A 473 30.16 27.11 -10.82
N LYS A 474 31.20 26.92 -10.01
CA LYS A 474 32.57 26.70 -10.48
C LYS A 474 32.81 25.21 -10.73
N LYS A 475 33.66 24.92 -11.71
CA LYS A 475 34.10 23.56 -11.99
C LYS A 475 35.10 23.11 -10.94
N PHE A 476 34.98 21.86 -10.47
CA PHE A 476 36.00 21.18 -9.70
C PHE A 476 36.49 19.97 -10.50
N VAL A 477 37.78 19.68 -10.41
CA VAL A 477 38.42 18.56 -11.10
C VAL A 477 38.96 17.61 -10.05
N VAL A 478 38.78 16.31 -10.29
CA VAL A 478 39.17 15.23 -9.39
C VAL A 478 39.94 14.21 -10.22
N ASP A 479 41.11 13.80 -9.74
CA ASP A 479 41.84 12.72 -10.36
C ASP A 479 41.21 11.38 -9.93
N VAL A 480 41.05 10.48 -10.90
CA VAL A 480 40.37 9.19 -10.76
C VAL A 480 41.38 8.07 -11.01
N GLY A 481 41.74 7.37 -9.93
CA GLY A 481 42.88 6.46 -9.87
C GLY A 481 42.49 5.01 -9.52
N TYR A 482 42.95 4.54 -8.37
CA TYR A 482 42.84 3.15 -7.91
C TYR A 482 41.40 2.69 -7.62
N GLU A 483 40.52 3.61 -7.23
CA GLU A 483 39.09 3.37 -6.99
C GLU A 483 38.38 2.79 -8.22
N ARG A 484 38.95 2.95 -9.41
CA ARG A 484 38.44 2.35 -10.65
C ARG A 484 38.38 0.83 -10.58
N PHE A 485 39.40 0.17 -10.05
CA PHE A 485 39.40 -1.29 -9.89
C PHE A 485 39.12 -1.73 -8.46
N LEU A 486 39.52 -0.95 -7.45
CA LEU A 486 39.26 -1.28 -6.05
C LEU A 486 37.77 -1.22 -5.69
N GLY A 487 37.02 -0.29 -6.28
CA GLY A 487 35.59 -0.14 -6.01
C GLY A 487 34.81 -1.44 -6.23
N PRO A 488 34.83 -2.02 -7.44
CA PRO A 488 34.17 -3.29 -7.73
C PRO A 488 34.85 -4.52 -7.13
N GLU A 489 36.11 -4.44 -6.70
CA GLU A 489 36.85 -5.58 -6.16
C GLU A 489 36.26 -6.09 -4.84
N ILE A 490 35.50 -5.26 -4.12
CA ILE A 490 34.84 -5.66 -2.88
C ILE A 490 33.83 -6.81 -3.06
N PHE A 491 33.38 -7.11 -4.29
CA PHE A 491 32.60 -8.34 -4.54
C PHE A 491 33.43 -9.62 -4.37
N PHE A 492 34.72 -9.56 -4.69
CA PHE A 492 35.64 -10.70 -4.64
C PHE A 492 36.48 -10.70 -3.37
N HIS A 493 36.69 -9.53 -2.77
CA HIS A 493 37.36 -9.34 -1.48
C HIS A 493 36.54 -8.41 -0.58
N PRO A 494 35.40 -8.90 -0.02
CA PRO A 494 34.54 -8.12 0.86
C PRO A 494 35.21 -7.47 2.07
N GLU A 495 36.29 -8.08 2.54
CA GLU A 495 37.06 -7.66 3.72
C GLU A 495 37.60 -6.23 3.61
N PHE A 496 37.65 -5.65 2.41
CA PHE A 496 38.09 -4.27 2.19
C PHE A 496 37.09 -3.22 2.65
N ALA A 497 35.79 -3.56 2.69
CA ALA A 497 34.73 -2.60 3.00
C ALA A 497 33.82 -3.08 4.14
N ASN A 498 33.69 -4.39 4.34
CA ASN A 498 32.82 -4.96 5.36
C ASN A 498 33.63 -5.86 6.31
N PRO A 499 33.77 -5.50 7.59
CA PRO A 499 34.53 -6.32 8.55
C PRO A 499 33.77 -7.61 8.95
N ASP A 500 32.45 -7.64 8.78
CA ASP A 500 31.60 -8.75 9.22
C ASP A 500 31.41 -9.83 8.14
N PHE A 501 31.85 -9.57 6.91
CA PHE A 501 31.66 -10.48 5.77
C PHE A 501 32.95 -10.61 4.97
N MET A 502 33.43 -11.86 4.78
CA MET A 502 34.74 -12.15 4.17
C MET A 502 34.66 -13.11 2.97
N GLU A 503 33.48 -13.64 2.66
CA GLU A 503 33.33 -14.66 1.62
C GLU A 503 33.20 -14.04 0.22
N SER A 504 34.05 -14.44 -0.72
CA SER A 504 33.96 -13.92 -2.09
C SER A 504 32.64 -14.32 -2.75
N ILE A 505 32.14 -13.49 -3.68
CA ILE A 505 30.94 -13.84 -4.47
C ILE A 505 31.07 -15.19 -5.21
N SER A 506 32.30 -15.58 -5.59
CA SER A 506 32.55 -16.85 -6.27
C SER A 506 32.34 -18.04 -5.33
N ASP A 507 32.78 -17.91 -4.08
CA ASP A 507 32.61 -18.94 -3.05
C ASP A 507 31.15 -19.04 -2.61
N VAL A 508 30.47 -17.91 -2.44
CA VAL A 508 29.03 -17.89 -2.13
C VAL A 508 28.23 -18.60 -3.21
N VAL A 509 28.51 -18.32 -4.48
CA VAL A 509 27.85 -18.99 -5.62
C VAL A 509 28.12 -20.49 -5.61
N ASP A 510 29.36 -20.90 -5.36
CA ASP A 510 29.70 -22.32 -5.25
C ASP A 510 28.97 -23.00 -4.10
N GLU A 511 28.93 -22.38 -2.92
CA GLU A 511 28.24 -22.86 -1.72
C GLU A 511 26.74 -23.04 -1.98
N VAL A 512 26.09 -22.04 -2.58
CA VAL A 512 24.67 -22.09 -2.96
C VAL A 512 24.39 -23.30 -3.86
N ILE A 513 25.22 -23.51 -4.88
CA ILE A 513 25.04 -24.63 -5.80
C ILE A 513 25.33 -25.97 -5.10
N GLN A 514 26.34 -26.04 -4.22
CA GLN A 514 26.63 -27.25 -3.45
C GLN A 514 25.55 -27.59 -2.42
N ASN A 515 24.81 -26.61 -1.91
CA ASN A 515 23.66 -26.84 -1.03
C ASN A 515 22.40 -27.30 -1.78
N CYS A 516 22.34 -27.13 -3.11
CA CYS A 516 21.24 -27.62 -3.93
C CYS A 516 21.26 -29.16 -4.09
N PRO A 517 20.12 -29.79 -4.44
CA PRO A 517 20.07 -31.21 -4.80
C PRO A 517 21.09 -31.59 -5.88
N ILE A 518 21.67 -32.79 -5.78
CA ILE A 518 22.79 -33.21 -6.63
C ILE A 518 22.47 -33.13 -8.13
N ASP A 519 21.25 -33.51 -8.50
CA ASP A 519 20.82 -33.63 -9.90
C ASP A 519 20.74 -32.27 -10.62
N VAL A 520 20.50 -31.18 -9.89
CA VAL A 520 20.38 -29.83 -10.47
C VAL A 520 21.70 -29.06 -10.48
N ARG A 521 22.74 -29.50 -9.75
CA ARG A 521 24.00 -28.73 -9.61
C ARG A 521 24.70 -28.45 -10.94
N ARG A 522 24.79 -29.45 -11.82
CA ARG A 522 25.46 -29.31 -13.13
C ARG A 522 24.73 -28.29 -14.03
N PRO A 523 23.39 -28.38 -14.20
CA PRO A 523 22.63 -27.32 -14.85
C PRO A 523 22.87 -25.92 -14.26
N LEU A 524 22.91 -25.80 -12.92
CA LEU A 524 23.13 -24.51 -12.25
C LEU A 524 24.51 -23.91 -12.58
N TYR A 525 25.60 -24.70 -12.57
CA TYR A 525 26.94 -24.22 -12.96
C TYR A 525 27.02 -23.80 -14.42
N LYS A 526 26.30 -24.50 -15.31
CA LYS A 526 26.28 -24.21 -16.74
C LYS A 526 25.46 -22.95 -17.07
N ASN A 527 24.57 -22.53 -16.19
CA ASN A 527 23.67 -21.40 -16.43
C ASN A 527 23.69 -20.40 -15.27
N VAL A 528 24.81 -19.68 -15.11
CA VAL A 528 24.94 -18.58 -14.15
C VAL A 528 24.55 -17.27 -14.83
N VAL A 529 23.39 -16.72 -14.50
CA VAL A 529 22.85 -15.50 -15.12
C VAL A 529 23.06 -14.29 -14.23
N LEU A 530 23.56 -13.20 -14.81
CA LEU A 530 23.75 -11.94 -14.09
C LEU A 530 22.55 -11.00 -14.30
N SER A 531 22.10 -10.36 -13.22
CA SER A 531 21.02 -9.37 -13.19
C SER A 531 21.40 -8.17 -12.34
N GLY A 532 20.88 -7.00 -12.70
CA GLY A 532 20.99 -5.78 -11.90
C GLY A 532 22.18 -4.91 -12.26
N GLY A 533 22.05 -3.61 -11.98
CA GLY A 533 23.00 -2.58 -12.42
C GLY A 533 24.42 -2.75 -11.90
N SER A 534 24.60 -3.36 -10.73
CA SER A 534 25.93 -3.56 -10.13
C SER A 534 26.68 -4.76 -10.72
N THR A 535 26.04 -5.57 -11.58
CA THR A 535 26.72 -6.62 -12.38
C THR A 535 27.26 -6.09 -13.71
N MET A 536 26.98 -4.83 -14.06
CA MET A 536 27.36 -4.21 -15.33
C MET A 536 28.84 -3.81 -15.43
N PHE A 537 29.62 -4.00 -14.37
CA PHE A 537 31.05 -3.69 -14.41
C PHE A 537 31.74 -4.49 -15.51
N ARG A 538 32.63 -3.82 -16.26
CA ARG A 538 33.40 -4.49 -17.30
C ARG A 538 34.19 -5.63 -16.67
N ASP A 539 34.19 -6.77 -17.36
CA ASP A 539 34.87 -8.01 -16.95
C ASP A 539 34.29 -8.73 -15.71
N PHE A 540 33.15 -8.28 -15.15
CA PHE A 540 32.48 -8.92 -14.01
C PHE A 540 32.23 -10.42 -14.25
N GLY A 541 31.48 -10.75 -15.30
CA GLY A 541 31.13 -12.15 -15.60
C GLY A 541 32.36 -13.01 -15.92
N ARG A 542 33.39 -12.43 -16.54
CA ARG A 542 34.64 -13.14 -16.86
C ARG A 542 35.43 -13.47 -15.60
N ARG A 543 35.56 -12.52 -14.68
CA ARG A 543 36.23 -12.70 -13.38
C ARG A 543 35.51 -13.78 -12.57
N LEU A 544 34.18 -13.66 -12.47
CA LEU A 544 33.35 -14.61 -11.75
C LEU A 544 33.47 -16.03 -12.33
N GLN A 545 33.37 -16.18 -13.65
CA GLN A 545 33.49 -17.50 -14.30
C GLN A 545 34.86 -18.12 -14.05
N ARG A 546 35.93 -17.33 -14.13
CA ARG A 546 37.30 -17.79 -13.91
C ARG A 546 37.50 -18.27 -12.48
N ASP A 547 37.07 -17.48 -11.51
CA ASP A 547 37.29 -17.75 -10.09
C ASP A 547 36.41 -18.91 -9.62
N LEU A 548 35.14 -18.93 -10.02
CA LEU A 548 34.24 -20.06 -9.79
C LEU A 548 34.77 -21.37 -10.40
N LYS A 549 35.28 -21.31 -11.64
CA LYS A 549 35.89 -22.47 -12.30
C LYS A 549 37.12 -22.96 -11.54
N ARG A 550 37.96 -22.07 -11.01
CA ARG A 550 39.12 -22.45 -10.19
C ARG A 550 38.71 -23.18 -8.92
N VAL A 551 37.70 -22.68 -8.21
CA VAL A 551 37.17 -23.32 -6.98
C VAL A 551 36.64 -24.72 -7.29
N VAL A 552 35.83 -24.86 -8.33
CA VAL A 552 35.25 -26.14 -8.74
C VAL A 552 36.34 -27.13 -9.21
N ASP A 553 37.26 -26.70 -10.07
CA ASP A 553 38.32 -27.55 -10.59
C ASP A 553 39.29 -27.99 -9.47
N ALA A 554 39.59 -27.11 -8.49
CA ALA A 554 40.40 -27.45 -7.33
C ALA A 554 39.73 -28.53 -6.45
N ARG A 555 38.43 -28.42 -6.19
CA ARG A 555 37.66 -29.44 -5.45
C ARG A 555 37.63 -30.79 -6.18
N LEU A 556 37.49 -30.77 -7.51
CA LEU A 556 37.52 -31.99 -8.32
C LEU A 556 38.89 -32.67 -8.32
N ARG A 557 39.98 -31.88 -8.40
CA ARG A 557 41.36 -32.39 -8.31
C ARG A 557 41.63 -33.07 -6.96
N LEU A 558 41.28 -32.42 -5.85
CA LEU A 558 41.41 -32.99 -4.51
C LEU A 558 40.67 -34.33 -4.39
N SER A 559 39.46 -34.40 -4.93
CA SER A 559 38.65 -35.63 -4.91
C SER A 559 39.29 -36.77 -5.70
N GLN A 560 39.93 -36.48 -6.84
CA GLN A 560 40.65 -37.46 -7.65
C GLN A 560 41.94 -37.94 -6.96
N GLU A 561 42.69 -37.02 -6.35
CA GLU A 561 43.92 -37.30 -5.60
C GLU A 561 43.62 -38.20 -4.38
N LEU A 562 42.63 -37.83 -3.57
CA LEU A 562 42.20 -38.61 -2.39
C LEU A 562 41.66 -39.99 -2.76
N SER A 563 41.08 -40.15 -3.95
CA SER A 563 40.59 -41.44 -4.44
C SER A 563 41.68 -42.32 -5.06
N GLY A 564 42.94 -41.86 -5.10
CA GLY A 564 44.05 -42.57 -5.75
C GLY A 564 43.78 -42.85 -7.24
N GLY A 565 43.02 -41.97 -7.91
CA GLY A 565 42.62 -42.13 -9.31
C GLY A 565 41.50 -43.15 -9.58
N ARG A 566 40.93 -43.81 -8.56
CA ARG A 566 39.81 -44.76 -8.73
C ARG A 566 38.52 -44.10 -9.18
N ILE A 567 38.30 -42.85 -8.77
CA ILE A 567 37.14 -42.04 -9.15
C ILE A 567 37.67 -40.89 -9.99
N LYS A 568 37.23 -40.80 -11.25
CA LYS A 568 37.52 -39.66 -12.14
C LYS A 568 36.23 -38.85 -12.33
N PRO A 569 36.04 -37.76 -11.57
CA PRO A 569 34.87 -36.91 -11.73
C PRO A 569 34.82 -36.34 -13.14
N ARG A 570 33.63 -36.35 -13.76
CA ARG A 570 33.43 -35.62 -15.02
C ARG A 570 33.62 -34.12 -14.77
N PRO A 571 34.42 -33.41 -15.59
CA PRO A 571 34.57 -31.97 -15.49
C PRO A 571 33.21 -31.28 -15.40
N VAL A 572 33.14 -30.23 -14.60
CA VAL A 572 31.95 -29.40 -14.49
C VAL A 572 32.14 -28.21 -15.41
N GLU A 573 31.19 -28.02 -16.32
CA GLU A 573 31.15 -26.85 -17.20
C GLU A 573 30.57 -25.68 -16.41
N VAL A 574 31.33 -24.59 -16.33
CA VAL A 574 30.92 -23.36 -15.65
C VAL A 574 30.81 -22.26 -16.69
N GLN A 575 29.62 -21.68 -16.81
CA GLN A 575 29.35 -20.63 -17.79
C GLN A 575 28.54 -19.51 -17.16
N VAL A 576 29.10 -18.31 -17.19
CA VAL A 576 28.47 -17.07 -16.72
C VAL A 576 27.98 -16.29 -17.92
N ILE A 577 26.66 -16.10 -17.99
CA ILE A 577 25.99 -15.46 -19.11
C ILE A 577 25.93 -13.97 -18.89
N THR A 578 26.52 -13.27 -19.84
CA THR A 578 26.41 -11.82 -19.97
C THR A 578 25.51 -11.47 -21.15
N HIS A 579 24.67 -10.44 -21.00
CA HIS A 579 23.72 -10.04 -22.02
C HIS A 579 23.44 -8.53 -21.96
N HIS A 580 23.02 -7.93 -23.08
CA HIS A 580 22.87 -6.47 -23.17
C HIS A 580 21.77 -5.89 -22.27
N MET A 581 20.78 -6.70 -21.89
CA MET A 581 19.64 -6.27 -21.07
C MET A 581 19.87 -6.45 -19.56
N GLN A 582 21.08 -6.83 -19.12
CA GLN A 582 21.44 -7.09 -17.71
C GLN A 582 20.95 -6.04 -16.72
N ARG A 583 21.12 -4.75 -17.04
CA ARG A 583 20.76 -3.64 -16.15
C ARG A 583 19.27 -3.68 -15.74
N PHE A 584 18.40 -4.11 -16.65
CA PHE A 584 16.96 -4.17 -16.45
C PHE A 584 16.43 -5.59 -16.73
N ALA A 585 17.24 -6.62 -16.48
CA ALA A 585 16.95 -8.00 -16.87
C ALA A 585 15.57 -8.45 -16.38
N VAL A 586 15.25 -8.18 -15.12
CA VAL A 586 13.94 -8.47 -14.52
C VAL A 586 12.80 -7.82 -15.31
N TRP A 587 12.89 -6.51 -15.59
CA TRP A 587 11.83 -5.79 -16.30
C TRP A 587 11.71 -6.24 -17.75
N PHE A 588 12.83 -6.46 -18.42
CA PHE A 588 12.86 -6.92 -19.81
C PHE A 588 12.31 -8.34 -19.94
N GLY A 589 12.68 -9.26 -19.05
CA GLY A 589 12.10 -10.60 -19.00
C GLY A 589 10.60 -10.57 -18.73
N GLY A 590 10.15 -9.72 -17.81
CA GLY A 590 8.72 -9.47 -17.58
C GLY A 590 7.99 -8.94 -18.81
N SER A 591 8.57 -7.96 -19.51
CA SER A 591 8.02 -7.40 -20.75
C SER A 591 7.93 -8.45 -21.86
N MET A 592 8.95 -9.29 -22.03
CA MET A 592 8.94 -10.40 -22.99
C MET A 592 7.84 -11.42 -22.66
N LEU A 593 7.76 -11.87 -21.41
CA LEU A 593 6.77 -12.86 -20.99
C LEU A 593 5.35 -12.30 -21.05
N ALA A 594 5.11 -11.07 -20.61
CA ALA A 594 3.80 -10.42 -20.68
C ALA A 594 3.31 -10.18 -22.11
N SER A 595 4.20 -10.19 -23.10
CA SER A 595 3.86 -10.07 -24.53
C SER A 595 3.44 -11.40 -25.16
N THR A 596 3.55 -12.53 -24.45
CA THR A 596 3.14 -13.84 -24.97
C THR A 596 1.64 -14.09 -24.75
N PRO A 597 0.97 -14.86 -25.63
CA PRO A 597 -0.45 -15.21 -25.44
C PRO A 597 -0.72 -16.00 -24.16
N GLU A 598 0.26 -16.80 -23.71
CA GLU A 598 0.19 -17.61 -22.50
C GLU A 598 0.02 -16.74 -21.23
N PHE A 599 0.55 -15.51 -21.24
CA PHE A 599 0.46 -14.60 -20.10
C PHE A 599 -0.97 -14.36 -19.63
N LEU A 600 -1.90 -14.12 -20.57
CA LEU A 600 -3.30 -13.87 -20.24
C LEU A 600 -3.99 -15.10 -19.63
N GLN A 601 -3.49 -16.31 -19.91
CA GLN A 601 -4.05 -17.56 -19.40
C GLN A 601 -3.61 -17.84 -17.95
N VAL A 602 -2.40 -17.39 -17.59
CA VAL A 602 -1.83 -17.62 -16.25
C VAL A 602 -2.08 -16.47 -15.27
N CYS A 603 -2.55 -15.31 -15.76
CA CYS A 603 -2.93 -14.19 -14.92
C CYS A 603 -4.17 -14.52 -14.08
N HIS A 604 -4.15 -14.06 -12.82
CA HIS A 604 -5.34 -14.11 -11.97
C HIS A 604 -6.30 -13.00 -12.42
N THR A 605 -7.55 -13.35 -12.71
CA THR A 605 -8.54 -12.35 -13.13
C THR A 605 -9.21 -11.69 -11.94
N LYS A 606 -9.69 -10.46 -12.11
CA LYS A 606 -10.50 -9.78 -11.09
C LYS A 606 -11.74 -10.59 -10.70
N ARG A 607 -12.34 -11.27 -11.67
CA ARG A 607 -13.47 -12.16 -11.43
C ARG A 607 -13.10 -13.31 -10.50
N ASP A 608 -11.98 -13.98 -10.75
CA ASP A 608 -11.51 -15.06 -9.87
C ASP A 608 -11.15 -14.53 -8.47
N TYR A 609 -10.56 -13.33 -8.38
CA TYR A 609 -10.27 -12.66 -7.11
C TYR A 609 -11.55 -12.39 -6.30
N GLU A 610 -12.60 -11.89 -6.94
CA GLU A 610 -13.89 -11.63 -6.28
C GLU A 610 -14.63 -12.93 -5.88
N GLU A 611 -14.53 -13.98 -6.70
CA GLU A 611 -15.22 -15.26 -6.45
C GLU A 611 -14.51 -16.14 -5.40
N ARG A 612 -13.18 -16.18 -5.43
CA ARG A 612 -12.35 -17.10 -4.61
C ARG A 612 -11.55 -16.41 -3.51
N GLY A 613 -11.41 -15.08 -3.57
CA GLY A 613 -10.67 -14.25 -2.63
C GLY A 613 -9.20 -14.07 -3.00
N PRO A 614 -8.44 -13.32 -2.17
CA PRO A 614 -7.04 -12.96 -2.43
C PRO A 614 -6.08 -14.15 -2.42
N SER A 615 -6.49 -15.29 -1.85
CA SER A 615 -5.66 -16.49 -1.72
C SER A 615 -5.18 -17.06 -3.06
N ILE A 616 -5.88 -16.78 -4.16
CA ILE A 616 -5.43 -17.20 -5.52
C ILE A 616 -4.10 -16.56 -5.89
N CYS A 617 -3.83 -15.34 -5.42
CA CYS A 617 -2.62 -14.58 -5.72
C CYS A 617 -1.40 -15.08 -4.91
N ARG A 618 -1.60 -15.99 -3.94
CA ARG A 618 -0.49 -16.60 -3.19
C ARG A 618 0.41 -17.44 -4.09
N HIS A 619 -0.06 -17.93 -5.23
CA HIS A 619 0.72 -18.72 -6.17
C HIS A 619 0.51 -18.24 -7.61
N SER A 620 1.60 -17.92 -8.30
CA SER A 620 1.60 -17.57 -9.72
C SER A 620 2.25 -18.72 -10.51
N PRO A 621 1.54 -19.37 -11.45
CA PRO A 621 2.11 -20.43 -12.27
C PRO A 621 3.27 -19.92 -13.14
N VAL A 622 4.34 -20.69 -13.26
CA VAL A 622 5.45 -20.37 -14.16
C VAL A 622 5.11 -20.80 -15.59
N PHE A 623 5.54 -20.03 -16.59
CA PHE A 623 5.25 -20.26 -18.01
C PHE A 623 6.41 -19.81 -18.94
N GLY A 624 6.32 -20.10 -20.23
CA GLY A 624 7.28 -19.63 -21.25
C GLY A 624 8.36 -20.64 -21.71
N VAL A 625 8.35 -21.89 -21.21
CA VAL A 625 9.30 -22.96 -21.64
C VAL A 625 8.58 -24.18 -22.24
N LEU A 626 7.36 -24.48 -21.81
CA LEU A 626 6.61 -25.65 -22.22
C LEU A 626 5.57 -25.27 -23.29
N SER A 627 6.02 -24.99 -24.51
CA SER A 627 5.16 -25.02 -25.72
C SER A 627 5.78 -25.82 -26.85
#